data_AF-C0BFA1-F1
#
_entry.id   AF-C0BFA1-F1
#
_cell.length_a   1.000
_cell.length_b   1.000
_cell.length_c   1.000
_cell.angle_alpha   90.00
_cell.angle_beta   90.00
_cell.angle_gamma   90.00
#
_symmetry.space_group_name_H-M   'P 1'
#
loop_
_entity.id
_entity.type
_entity.pdbx_description
1 polymer ?
#
loop_
_entity_poly.entity_id
_entity_poly.type
_entity_poly.pdbx_seq_one_letter_code
_entity_poly.pdbx_strand_id
1 'polypeptide(L)'
;MERTPAKRSSLFLLELMIAILFFCLASAVCVQIFVKAHTISRETQELNTALEKVSGYTELFLADALTEDTEVFYDADWQECSKDEASYEIVIRVEPDGKLLHGTFTVQRLSGEQPEEIYSVETDRMTGTERE
;
A
#
# COMPACT_ATOMS: atom_id res chain seq x y z
N MET A 1 32.52 -56.96 35.27
CA MET A 1 33.25 -55.70 35.46
C MET A 1 32.70 -54.72 34.45
N GLU A 2 31.92 -53.78 34.96
CA GLU A 2 31.18 -52.73 34.25
C GLU A 2 32.13 -51.78 33.49
N ARG A 3 31.73 -51.32 32.29
CA ARG A 3 31.64 -49.90 31.85
C ARG A 3 31.26 -49.83 30.36
N THR A 4 30.01 -49.45 30.08
CA THR A 4 29.48 -49.13 28.75
C THR A 4 30.08 -47.83 28.19
N PRO A 5 30.79 -47.86 27.04
CA PRO A 5 31.36 -46.65 26.43
C PRO A 5 30.38 -46.08 25.39
N ALA A 6 29.24 -45.53 25.84
CA ALA A 6 28.24 -44.91 24.96
C ALA A 6 28.18 -43.36 25.05
N LYS A 7 28.96 -42.75 25.96
CA LYS A 7 28.79 -41.32 26.35
C LYS A 7 29.43 -40.28 25.41
N ARG A 8 30.40 -40.63 24.56
CA ARG A 8 31.14 -39.64 23.74
C ARG A 8 30.45 -39.36 22.40
N SER A 9 29.95 -40.39 21.73
CA SER A 9 29.20 -40.25 20.47
C SER A 9 27.81 -39.64 20.68
N SER A 10 27.18 -39.89 21.84
CA SER A 10 25.89 -39.27 22.19
C SER A 10 25.99 -37.76 22.40
N LEU A 11 27.14 -37.26 22.90
CA LEU A 11 27.34 -35.82 23.11
C LEU A 11 27.50 -35.06 21.78
N PHE A 12 28.24 -35.62 20.82
CA PHE A 12 28.38 -35.04 19.48
C PHE A 12 27.06 -35.05 18.69
N LEU A 13 26.30 -36.15 18.77
CA LEU A 13 24.98 -36.23 18.13
C LEU A 13 23.99 -35.25 18.75
N LEU A 14 24.03 -35.05 20.08
CA LEU A 14 23.18 -34.09 20.77
C LEU A 14 23.54 -32.65 20.37
N GLU A 15 24.83 -32.32 20.27
CA GLU A 15 25.30 -31.01 19.82
C GLU A 15 24.84 -30.70 18.38
N LEU A 16 24.98 -31.66 17.47
CA LEU A 16 24.49 -31.52 16.10
C LEU A 16 22.97 -31.35 16.06
N MET A 17 22.23 -32.12 16.84
CA MET A 17 20.77 -32.02 16.89
C MET A 17 20.32 -30.65 17.39
N ILE A 18 20.95 -30.12 18.44
CA ILE A 18 20.69 -28.77 18.94
C ILE A 18 21.02 -27.70 17.89
N ALA A 19 22.16 -27.83 17.19
CA ALA A 19 22.55 -26.91 16.13
C ALA A 19 21.52 -26.89 14.98
N ILE A 20 21.05 -28.06 14.54
CA ILE A 20 20.01 -28.17 13.51
C ILE A 20 18.69 -27.56 14.01
N LEU A 21 18.29 -27.80 15.26
CA LEU A 21 17.07 -27.21 15.83
C LEU A 21 17.12 -25.68 15.84
N PHE A 22 18.22 -25.08 16.27
CA PHE A 22 18.39 -23.63 16.23
C PHE A 22 18.41 -23.09 14.80
N PHE A 23 19.07 -23.79 13.87
CA PHE A 23 19.09 -23.40 12.46
C PHE A 23 17.69 -23.47 11.84
N CYS A 24 16.93 -24.52 12.12
CA CYS A 24 15.53 -24.64 11.68
C CYS A 24 14.66 -23.52 12.25
N LEU A 25 14.78 -23.22 13.55
CA LEU A 25 14.03 -22.13 14.18
C LEU A 25 14.39 -20.77 13.56
N ALA A 26 15.68 -20.49 13.37
CA ALA A 26 16.15 -19.27 12.73
C ALA A 26 15.64 -19.16 11.29
N SER A 27 15.71 -20.24 10.50
CA SER A 27 15.17 -20.29 9.13
C SER A 27 13.68 -19.96 9.08
N ALA A 28 12.88 -20.53 9.99
CA ALA A 28 11.44 -20.25 10.07
C ALA A 28 11.15 -18.77 10.39
N VAL A 29 11.93 -18.15 11.28
CA VAL A 29 11.80 -16.71 11.60
C VAL A 29 12.22 -15.84 10.41
N CYS A 30 13.33 -16.17 9.74
CA CYS A 30 13.82 -15.43 8.58
C CYS A 30 12.79 -15.41 7.44
N VAL A 31 12.15 -16.55 7.14
CA VAL A 31 11.11 -16.62 6.10
C VAL A 31 9.89 -15.80 6.48
N GLN A 32 9.46 -15.83 7.74
CA GLN A 32 8.33 -15.02 8.20
C GLN A 32 8.62 -13.52 8.08
N ILE A 33 9.81 -13.07 8.49
CA ILE A 33 10.22 -11.67 8.33
C ILE A 33 10.24 -11.30 6.86
N PHE A 34 10.78 -12.17 6.00
CA PHE A 34 10.83 -11.92 4.56
C PHE A 34 9.44 -11.78 3.93
N VAL A 35 8.51 -12.69 4.24
CA VAL A 35 7.13 -12.60 3.75
C VAL A 35 6.45 -11.32 4.22
N LYS A 36 6.58 -10.97 5.51
CA LYS A 36 6.02 -9.72 6.06
C LYS A 36 6.61 -8.49 5.38
N ALA A 37 7.93 -8.46 5.21
CA ALA A 37 8.61 -7.36 4.53
C ALA A 37 8.13 -7.23 3.07
N HIS A 38 7.90 -8.34 2.38
CA HIS A 38 7.36 -8.34 1.03
C HIS A 38 5.94 -7.76 0.99
N THR A 39 5.05 -8.17 1.91
CA THR A 39 3.70 -7.61 2.00
C THR A 39 3.73 -6.11 2.26
N ILE A 40 4.48 -5.66 3.27
CA ILE A 40 4.63 -4.23 3.61
C ILE A 40 5.17 -3.44 2.41
N SER A 41 6.15 -4.01 1.70
CA SER A 41 6.71 -3.37 0.50
C SER A 41 5.68 -3.18 -0.59
N ARG A 42 4.75 -4.12 -0.78
CA ARG A 42 3.68 -4.00 -1.80
C ARG A 42 2.65 -2.97 -1.40
N GLU A 43 2.19 -2.98 -0.15
CA GLU A 43 1.28 -1.96 0.40
C GLU A 43 1.89 -0.56 0.30
N THR A 44 3.19 -0.42 0.59
CA THR A 44 3.92 0.85 0.45
C THR A 44 4.00 1.30 -1.00
N GLN A 45 4.27 0.37 -1.92
CA GLN A 45 4.31 0.69 -3.35
C GLN A 45 2.96 1.20 -3.84
N GLU A 46 1.89 0.51 -3.48
CA GLU A 46 0.52 0.88 -3.83
C GLU A 46 0.12 2.24 -3.26
N LEU A 47 0.42 2.50 -1.97
CA LEU A 47 0.18 3.79 -1.34
C LEU A 47 0.95 4.93 -2.04
N ASN A 48 2.21 4.69 -2.39
CA ASN A 48 3.02 5.69 -3.10
C ASN A 48 2.47 5.98 -4.50
N THR A 49 2.00 4.96 -5.23
CA THR A 49 1.38 5.17 -6.55
C THR A 49 0.04 5.90 -6.42
N ALA A 50 -0.79 5.57 -5.44
CA ALA A 50 -2.03 6.29 -5.14
C ALA A 50 -1.76 7.77 -4.85
N LEU A 51 -0.76 8.05 -4.00
CA LEU A 51 -0.30 9.41 -3.69
C LEU A 51 0.17 10.16 -4.95
N GLU A 52 1.00 9.53 -5.79
CA GLU A 52 1.51 10.13 -7.03
C GLU A 52 0.36 10.54 -7.96
N LYS A 53 -0.62 9.64 -8.18
CA LYS A 53 -1.78 9.90 -9.03
C LYS A 53 -2.64 11.04 -8.48
N VAL A 54 -2.99 10.97 -7.19
CA VAL A 54 -3.79 12.00 -6.54
C VAL A 54 -3.10 13.35 -6.56
N SER A 55 -1.80 13.41 -6.26
CA SER A 55 -1.03 14.65 -6.35
C SER A 55 -1.13 15.29 -7.74
N GLY A 56 -1.06 14.49 -8.80
CA GLY A 56 -1.26 14.99 -10.17
C GLY A 56 -2.65 15.63 -10.38
N TYR A 57 -3.72 15.00 -9.87
CA TYR A 57 -5.07 15.57 -9.94
C TYR A 57 -5.26 16.79 -9.04
N THR A 58 -4.65 16.81 -7.87
CA THR A 58 -4.63 17.96 -6.97
C THR A 58 -3.96 19.16 -7.65
N GLU A 59 -2.85 18.94 -8.37
CA GLU A 59 -2.19 19.99 -9.16
C GLU A 59 -3.07 20.52 -10.29
N LEU A 60 -3.78 19.64 -11.02
CA LEU A 60 -4.74 20.05 -12.04
C LEU A 60 -5.89 20.87 -11.46
N PHE A 61 -6.39 20.49 -10.28
CA PHE A 61 -7.40 21.24 -9.56
C PHE A 61 -6.90 22.63 -9.18
N LEU A 62 -5.71 22.72 -8.56
CA LEU A 62 -5.05 23.98 -8.19
C LEU A 62 -4.80 24.89 -9.40
N ALA A 63 -4.55 24.31 -10.57
CA ALA A 63 -4.35 25.01 -11.84
C ALA A 63 -5.64 25.43 -12.55
N ASP A 64 -6.82 25.28 -11.95
CA ASP A 64 -8.13 25.57 -12.56
C ASP A 64 -8.46 24.68 -13.78
N ALA A 65 -7.74 23.56 -13.95
CA ALA A 65 -7.97 22.59 -15.03
C ALA A 65 -8.95 21.48 -14.65
N LEU A 66 -9.25 21.33 -13.35
CA LEU A 66 -10.24 20.40 -12.83
C LEU A 66 -11.16 21.15 -11.87
N THR A 67 -12.43 21.31 -12.25
CA THR A 67 -13.42 22.14 -11.52
C THR A 67 -14.72 21.39 -11.21
N GLU A 68 -14.83 20.15 -11.65
CA GLU A 68 -16.02 19.33 -11.54
C GLU A 68 -15.66 17.96 -10.97
N ASP A 69 -16.65 17.30 -10.38
CA ASP A 69 -16.53 15.94 -9.90
C ASP A 69 -16.08 15.01 -11.04
N THR A 70 -15.08 14.20 -10.76
CA THR A 70 -14.46 13.31 -11.75
C THR A 70 -14.18 11.95 -11.12
N GLU A 71 -14.41 10.88 -11.87
CA GLU A 71 -14.08 9.51 -11.48
C GLU A 71 -13.14 8.92 -12.53
N VAL A 72 -12.02 8.36 -12.09
CA VAL A 72 -11.01 7.74 -12.98
C VAL A 72 -10.73 6.32 -12.49
N PHE A 73 -10.73 5.37 -13.42
CA PHE A 73 -10.60 3.95 -13.13
C PHE A 73 -9.25 3.42 -13.60
N TYR A 74 -8.62 2.58 -12.78
CA TYR A 74 -7.32 1.96 -13.06
C TYR A 74 -7.36 0.45 -12.89
N ASP A 75 -6.64 -0.27 -13.73
CA ASP A 75 -6.46 -1.71 -13.61
C ASP A 75 -5.43 -2.05 -12.51
N ALA A 76 -5.12 -3.35 -12.34
CA ALA A 76 -4.17 -3.82 -11.34
C ALA A 76 -2.73 -3.29 -11.53
N ASP A 77 -2.39 -2.84 -12.74
CA ASP A 77 -1.09 -2.30 -13.13
C ASP A 77 -1.07 -0.75 -13.15
N TRP A 78 -2.11 -0.10 -12.61
CA TRP A 78 -2.27 1.37 -12.59
C TRP A 78 -2.34 2.02 -13.98
N GLN A 79 -2.86 1.30 -14.97
CA GLN A 79 -3.21 1.82 -16.28
C GLN A 79 -4.68 2.20 -16.32
N GLU A 80 -4.99 3.34 -16.95
CA GLU A 80 -6.37 3.79 -17.08
C GLU A 80 -7.20 2.78 -17.88
N CYS A 81 -8.36 2.42 -17.35
CA CYS A 81 -9.21 1.38 -17.91
C CYS A 81 -10.70 1.73 -17.76
N SER A 82 -11.55 0.81 -18.24
CA SER A 82 -13.00 0.92 -18.06
C SER A 82 -13.41 0.51 -16.64
N LYS A 83 -14.59 0.98 -16.18
CA LYS A 83 -15.12 0.65 -14.85
C LYS A 83 -15.25 -0.87 -14.61
N ASP A 84 -15.57 -1.64 -15.65
CA ASP A 84 -15.76 -3.09 -15.56
C ASP A 84 -14.45 -3.87 -15.34
N GLU A 85 -13.31 -3.26 -15.69
CA GLU A 85 -11.96 -3.84 -15.58
C GLU A 85 -11.17 -3.26 -14.41
N ALA A 86 -11.77 -2.31 -13.69
CA ALA A 86 -11.12 -1.51 -12.68
C ALA A 86 -10.78 -2.32 -11.43
N SER A 87 -9.52 -2.21 -11.00
CA SER A 87 -9.05 -2.64 -9.68
C SER A 87 -8.96 -1.49 -8.69
N TYR A 88 -8.83 -0.25 -9.20
CA TYR A 88 -8.80 0.97 -8.41
C TYR A 88 -9.69 2.05 -9.03
N GLU A 89 -10.16 2.93 -8.17
CA GLU A 89 -10.93 4.12 -8.53
C GLU A 89 -10.34 5.33 -7.83
N ILE A 90 -10.20 6.43 -8.56
CA ILE A 90 -9.91 7.75 -8.01
C ILE A 90 -11.18 8.57 -8.12
N VAL A 91 -11.72 8.96 -6.98
CA VAL A 91 -12.91 9.80 -6.86
C VAL A 91 -12.46 11.21 -6.50
N ILE A 92 -12.83 12.17 -7.35
CA ILE A 92 -12.55 13.58 -7.15
C ILE A 92 -13.89 14.28 -6.94
N ARG A 93 -14.02 14.97 -5.81
CA ARG A 93 -15.19 15.77 -5.46
C ARG A 93 -14.77 17.23 -5.33
N VAL A 94 -15.50 18.11 -6.00
CA VAL A 94 -15.26 19.54 -6.02
C VAL A 94 -16.50 20.25 -5.52
N GLU A 95 -16.40 20.82 -4.32
CA GLU A 95 -17.52 21.48 -3.65
C GLU A 95 -17.25 22.99 -3.53
N PRO A 96 -18.20 23.85 -3.88
CA PRO A 96 -18.06 25.29 -3.66
C PRO A 96 -18.20 25.64 -2.18
N ASP A 97 -17.20 26.31 -1.61
CA ASP A 97 -17.19 26.85 -0.25
C ASP A 97 -16.98 28.37 -0.27
N GLY A 98 -18.04 29.11 -0.56
CA GLY A 98 -18.02 30.58 -0.63
C GLY A 98 -17.17 31.11 -1.78
N LYS A 99 -15.97 31.62 -1.47
CA LYS A 99 -14.96 32.10 -2.44
C LYS A 99 -13.88 31.04 -2.74
N LEU A 100 -13.99 29.87 -2.13
CA LEU A 100 -13.10 28.75 -2.30
C LEU A 100 -13.84 27.63 -3.02
N LEU A 101 -13.09 26.77 -3.68
CA LEU A 101 -13.49 25.43 -4.06
C LEU A 101 -12.72 24.47 -3.16
N HIS A 102 -13.44 23.59 -2.49
CA HIS A 102 -12.91 22.48 -1.73
C HIS A 102 -12.81 21.26 -2.65
N GLY A 103 -11.61 20.70 -2.78
CA GLY A 103 -11.35 19.50 -3.57
C GLY A 103 -10.98 18.33 -2.66
N THR A 104 -11.75 17.25 -2.72
CA THR A 104 -11.45 15.98 -2.06
C THR A 104 -11.03 14.95 -3.11
N PHE A 105 -9.90 14.29 -2.91
CA PHE A 105 -9.32 13.33 -3.84
C PHE A 105 -9.07 12.03 -3.10
N THR A 106 -9.81 10.98 -3.46
CA THR A 106 -9.81 9.71 -2.74
C THR A 106 -9.47 8.58 -3.70
N VAL A 107 -8.51 7.73 -3.32
CA VAL A 107 -8.16 6.51 -4.04
C VAL A 107 -8.71 5.32 -3.30
N GLN A 108 -9.43 4.47 -4.02
CA GLN A 108 -10.08 3.30 -3.48
C GLN A 108 -9.67 2.05 -4.25
N ARG A 109 -9.46 0.96 -3.53
CA ARG A 109 -9.32 -0.38 -4.09
C ARG A 109 -10.70 -1.00 -4.25
N LEU A 110 -11.02 -1.48 -5.45
CA LEU A 110 -12.29 -2.12 -5.78
C LEU A 110 -12.25 -3.63 -5.53
N SER A 111 -11.79 -4.04 -4.34
CA SER A 111 -11.73 -5.45 -3.95
C SER A 111 -12.92 -5.87 -3.09
N GLY A 112 -13.78 -6.76 -3.61
CA GLY A 112 -14.89 -7.35 -2.85
C GLY A 112 -16.22 -6.61 -2.99
N GLU A 113 -17.07 -6.65 -1.96
CA GLU A 113 -18.41 -6.02 -1.97
C GLU A 113 -18.38 -4.51 -1.69
N GLN A 114 -17.30 -3.99 -1.08
CA GLN A 114 -17.16 -2.57 -0.75
C GLN A 114 -15.76 -2.06 -1.12
N PRO A 115 -15.65 -0.84 -1.68
CA PRO A 115 -14.37 -0.21 -1.93
C PRO A 115 -13.59 0.03 -0.61
N GLU A 116 -12.29 -0.26 -0.63
CA GLU A 116 -11.38 0.02 0.48
C GLU A 116 -10.59 1.30 0.18
N GLU A 117 -10.67 2.31 1.04
CA GLU A 117 -9.89 3.54 0.87
C GLU A 117 -8.40 3.28 1.13
N ILE A 118 -7.56 3.63 0.15
CA ILE A 118 -6.10 3.55 0.25
C ILE A 118 -5.52 4.88 0.75
N TYR A 119 -6.00 5.99 0.16
CA TYR A 119 -5.48 7.32 0.43
C TYR A 119 -6.55 8.37 0.13
N SER A 120 -6.60 9.43 0.93
CA SER A 120 -7.46 10.59 0.69
C SER A 120 -6.71 11.87 1.06
N VAL A 121 -6.89 12.91 0.24
CA VAL A 121 -6.37 14.25 0.52
C VAL A 121 -7.43 15.29 0.16
N GLU A 122 -7.40 16.39 0.91
CA GLU A 122 -8.29 17.53 0.73
C GLU A 122 -7.44 18.78 0.49
N THR A 123 -7.90 19.66 -0.40
CA THR A 123 -7.27 20.96 -0.63
C THR A 123 -8.28 22.01 -1.03
N ASP A 124 -7.97 23.28 -0.74
CA ASP A 124 -8.80 24.42 -1.12
C ASP A 124 -8.11 25.25 -2.19
N ARG A 125 -8.90 25.75 -3.14
CA ARG A 125 -8.47 26.70 -4.16
C ARG A 125 -9.39 27.91 -4.18
N MET A 126 -8.82 29.11 -4.28
CA MET A 126 -9.62 30.33 -4.42
C MET A 126 -10.19 30.47 -5.84
N THR A 127 -11.50 30.71 -5.96
CA THR A 127 -12.15 30.99 -7.25
C THR A 127 -11.86 32.43 -7.67
N GLY A 128 -10.69 32.66 -8.26
CA GLY A 128 -10.30 33.95 -8.81
C GLY A 128 -10.04 35.03 -7.75
N THR A 129 -8.78 35.39 -7.58
CA THR A 129 -8.40 36.73 -7.15
C THR A 129 -8.90 37.71 -8.21
N GLU A 130 -9.60 38.76 -7.82
CA GLU A 130 -9.76 39.94 -8.66
C GLU A 130 -8.35 40.33 -9.13
N ARG A 131 -8.08 40.17 -10.43
CA ARG A 131 -6.94 40.82 -11.07
C ARG A 131 -7.30 42.30 -11.13
N GLU A 132 -7.02 43.03 -10.04
CA GLU A 132 -6.85 44.49 -10.08
C GLU A 132 -5.62 44.85 -10.94
#